data_AF-A0A1Q9HNQ7-F1
#
_entry.id   AF-A0A1Q9HNQ7-F1
#
_cell.length_a   1.000
_cell.length_b   1.000
_cell.length_c   1.000
_cell.angle_alpha   90.00
_cell.angle_beta   90.00
_cell.angle_gamma   90.00
#
_symmetry.space_group_name_H-M   'P 1'
#
loop_
_entity.id
_entity.type
_entity.pdbx_description
1 polymer ?
#
loop_
_entity_poly.entity_id
_entity_poly.type
_entity_poly.pdbx_seq_one_letter_code
_entity_poly.pdbx_strand_id
1 'polypeptide(L)'
;MKKLSLLAASIVIGLTGCGGDGEESGSSSASFTLTAFDGYLSNAIVFIDSNDDSSWSRGETILGLTNQAGQLSLATRPEGVIAVQTLTPNGVVQQRLVSDHPEYEGIYTIDTDRPAQPMQQEVVLKTTASSNVVSPLTDWIVIAMESGQSEQQAIESLTTALGKPVSPFDNYLSGNTTDSELHKLAQILTETKANNDIAQYKQNRDAVVTKAQDLVDTIISDPNLDVDNSHYIPTIEIALDNTLSSKSNHLIVVNQHVAGAVQQTLSSLMINDSFSGVTIPLTKSIDGIDTELFQDADQTGSIVPSLANSAELSAKGLNAVIVAGALEITPNGTSLVSGEYQINLQASDLDSGGNLVTHGQALFPVTIQAASNNQLPIADDKVSQSLQGQITADWSFQVGTPVSNMTLDISNLFNDPEGDKLKFGTRPRLSYHYLERGIDVAYSADFSTLTLSGTPTGTASDGTMSIDVQDHFHGYGEWTTVELKLPDITQ
;
A
#
# COMPACT_ATOMS: atom_id res chain seq x y z
N MET A 1 24.53 22.23 -11.80
CA MET A 1 24.56 20.77 -11.60
C MET A 1 24.66 20.46 -10.12
N LYS A 2 23.53 20.15 -9.49
CA LYS A 2 23.39 19.27 -8.33
C LYS A 2 22.04 18.60 -8.48
N LYS A 3 22.06 17.27 -8.62
CA LYS A 3 20.88 16.42 -8.78
C LYS A 3 20.15 16.41 -7.43
N LEU A 4 18.93 16.93 -7.38
CA LEU A 4 18.03 16.72 -6.26
C LEU A 4 17.08 15.60 -6.68
N SER A 5 17.35 14.43 -6.11
CA SER A 5 16.51 13.24 -6.16
C SER A 5 15.18 13.58 -5.49
N LEU A 6 14.09 13.62 -6.26
CA LEU A 6 12.75 13.65 -5.67
C LEU A 6 12.46 12.26 -5.12
N LEU A 7 12.00 12.23 -3.87
CA LEU A 7 11.57 11.04 -3.14
C LEU A 7 10.53 10.27 -3.96
N ALA A 8 10.80 9.00 -4.21
CA ALA A 8 9.76 8.02 -4.49
C ALA A 8 8.86 7.93 -3.25
N ALA A 9 7.54 7.99 -3.45
CA ALA A 9 6.56 7.65 -2.42
C ALA A 9 6.77 6.17 -2.04
N SER A 10 7.63 5.99 -1.05
CA SER A 10 7.76 4.78 -0.27
C SER A 10 6.63 4.82 0.73
N ILE A 11 5.82 3.78 0.76
CA ILE A 11 4.80 3.58 1.79
C ILE A 11 5.56 3.38 3.10
N VAL A 12 5.81 4.48 3.82
CA VAL A 12 6.34 4.48 5.19
C VAL A 12 5.15 4.43 6.12
N ILE A 13 4.78 3.22 6.54
CA ILE A 13 3.92 3.01 7.70
C ILE A 13 4.73 3.40 8.93
N GLY A 14 4.17 4.29 9.76
CA GLY A 14 4.86 4.97 10.85
C GLY A 14 5.62 4.05 11.80
N LEU A 15 6.94 4.22 11.84
CA LEU A 15 7.78 3.78 12.94
C LEU A 15 7.45 4.65 14.17
N THR A 16 6.68 4.10 15.11
CA THR A 16 6.61 4.64 16.47
C THR A 16 7.89 4.26 17.22
N GLY A 17 8.96 4.99 16.93
CA GLY A 17 10.20 4.96 17.70
C GLY A 17 10.10 5.84 18.93
N CYS A 18 9.55 5.30 20.02
CA CYS A 18 9.76 5.83 21.37
C CYS A 18 11.05 5.21 21.93
N GLY A 19 11.97 6.02 22.45
CA GLY A 19 13.09 5.47 23.21
C GLY A 19 14.27 6.42 23.38
N GLY A 20 14.12 7.40 24.28
CA GLY A 20 15.26 8.01 24.95
C GLY A 20 15.87 7.05 25.96
N ASP A 21 17.16 7.25 26.24
CA ASP A 21 17.96 6.51 27.19
C ASP A 21 17.28 6.34 28.56
N GLY A 22 17.11 5.08 28.96
CA GLY A 22 16.66 4.67 30.27
C GLY A 22 16.90 3.17 30.43
N GLU A 23 17.95 2.82 31.17
CA GLU A 23 18.23 1.44 31.58
C GLU A 23 17.09 0.90 32.45
N GLU A 24 16.14 0.18 31.86
CA GLU A 24 15.23 -0.69 32.60
C GLU A 24 15.24 -2.10 32.02
N SER A 25 15.71 -3.04 32.85
CA SER A 25 15.68 -4.48 32.62
C SER A 25 14.22 -4.97 32.52
N GLY A 26 13.68 -4.96 31.31
CA GLY A 26 12.33 -5.46 30.99
C GLY A 26 12.35 -6.93 30.59
N SER A 27 11.64 -7.75 31.35
CA SER A 27 11.32 -9.15 31.04
C SER A 27 10.77 -9.29 29.61
N SER A 28 11.47 -10.01 28.73
CA SER A 28 10.99 -10.35 27.39
C SER A 28 9.75 -11.24 27.52
N SER A 29 8.55 -10.67 27.41
CA SER A 29 7.34 -11.42 27.12
C SER A 29 7.53 -12.12 25.77
N ALA A 30 7.54 -13.45 25.76
CA ALA A 30 7.74 -14.24 24.55
C ALA A 30 6.69 -13.86 23.49
N SER A 31 7.11 -13.26 22.39
CA SER A 31 6.23 -12.92 21.27
C SER A 31 6.00 -14.15 20.38
N PHE A 32 4.77 -14.36 19.94
CA PHE A 32 4.41 -15.34 18.93
C PHE A 32 4.46 -14.69 17.54
N THR A 33 5.18 -15.29 16.59
CA THR A 33 5.22 -14.80 15.21
C THR A 33 4.69 -15.87 14.28
N LEU A 34 3.55 -15.59 13.65
CA LEU A 34 3.00 -16.40 12.57
C LEU A 34 3.68 -16.00 11.26
N THR A 35 4.00 -16.97 10.41
CA THR A 35 4.48 -16.73 9.04
C THR A 35 3.55 -17.43 8.05
N ALA A 36 2.97 -16.68 7.12
CA ALA A 36 2.07 -17.18 6.09
C ALA A 36 2.73 -17.12 4.72
N PHE A 37 2.76 -18.26 4.02
CA PHE A 37 3.41 -18.31 2.72
C PHE A 37 2.97 -19.45 1.81
N ASP A 38 2.98 -19.13 0.52
CA ASP A 38 3.31 -20.01 -0.60
C ASP A 38 4.45 -19.39 -1.44
N GLY A 39 4.45 -18.07 -1.66
CA GLY A 39 5.53 -17.11 -1.42
C GLY A 39 5.15 -16.25 -0.19
N TYR A 40 5.96 -15.29 0.28
CA TYR A 40 5.52 -14.50 1.44
C TYR A 40 4.25 -13.71 1.12
N LEU A 41 3.15 -13.99 1.84
CA LEU A 41 1.85 -13.36 1.62
C LEU A 41 1.76 -12.07 2.44
N SER A 42 1.97 -10.92 1.83
CA SER A 42 1.81 -9.61 2.46
C SER A 42 0.36 -9.13 2.40
N ASN A 43 -0.12 -8.45 3.45
CA ASN A 43 -1.50 -7.95 3.56
C ASN A 43 -2.59 -9.05 3.46
N ALA A 44 -2.28 -10.27 3.87
CA ALA A 44 -3.29 -11.31 4.05
C ALA A 44 -3.92 -11.19 5.44
N ILE A 45 -5.21 -11.44 5.55
CA ILE A 45 -5.90 -11.41 6.84
C ILE A 45 -5.59 -12.67 7.59
N VAL A 46 -5.18 -12.51 8.85
CA VAL A 46 -5.08 -13.61 9.78
C VAL A 46 -6.31 -13.60 10.69
N PHE A 47 -6.99 -14.73 10.81
CA PHE A 47 -8.18 -14.88 11.64
C PHE A 47 -8.25 -16.26 12.31
N ILE A 48 -9.15 -16.41 13.27
CA ILE A 48 -9.50 -17.70 13.86
C ILE A 48 -10.68 -18.28 13.07
N ASP A 49 -10.42 -19.37 12.34
CA ASP A 49 -11.46 -20.17 11.65
C ASP A 49 -12.19 -20.98 12.71
N SER A 50 -13.35 -20.48 13.13
CA SER A 50 -14.12 -21.01 14.26
C SER A 50 -15.27 -21.92 13.84
N ASN A 51 -15.62 -21.89 12.55
CA ASN A 51 -16.73 -22.63 11.97
C ASN A 51 -16.28 -23.69 10.94
N ASP A 52 -14.97 -23.81 10.69
CA ASP A 52 -14.31 -24.75 9.77
C ASP A 52 -14.76 -24.61 8.30
N ASP A 53 -15.35 -23.48 7.91
CA ASP A 53 -15.88 -23.25 6.56
C ASP A 53 -14.79 -22.87 5.53
N SER A 54 -13.56 -22.61 6.01
CA SER A 54 -12.41 -22.24 5.17
C SER A 54 -12.60 -20.95 4.37
N SER A 55 -13.31 -19.98 4.94
CA SER A 55 -13.45 -18.60 4.45
C SER A 55 -13.59 -17.66 5.64
N TRP A 56 -13.01 -16.46 5.59
CA TRP A 56 -13.35 -15.50 6.64
C TRP A 56 -14.84 -15.12 6.59
N SER A 57 -15.50 -15.20 7.74
CA SER A 57 -16.92 -14.88 7.88
C SER A 57 -17.22 -13.93 9.04
N ARG A 58 -18.40 -13.30 8.98
CA ARG A 58 -18.86 -12.33 10.00
C ARG A 58 -18.90 -12.97 11.38
N GLY A 59 -18.24 -12.33 12.33
CA GLY A 59 -18.19 -12.74 13.73
C GLY A 59 -16.95 -13.54 14.11
N GLU A 60 -16.11 -13.89 13.14
CA GLU A 60 -14.80 -14.50 13.39
C GLU A 60 -13.79 -13.45 13.82
N THR A 61 -12.84 -13.87 14.66
CA THR A 61 -11.86 -12.95 15.24
C THR A 61 -10.72 -12.71 14.25
N ILE A 62 -10.63 -11.48 13.74
CA ILE A 62 -9.46 -11.00 12.99
C ILE A 62 -8.33 -10.71 13.97
N LEU A 63 -7.16 -11.27 13.71
CA LEU A 63 -5.94 -11.09 14.49
C LEU A 63 -5.06 -9.96 13.93
N GLY A 64 -5.16 -9.68 12.64
CA GLY A 64 -4.43 -8.62 11.95
C GLY A 64 -4.12 -8.96 10.50
N LEU A 65 -3.22 -8.16 9.91
CA LEU A 65 -2.67 -8.40 8.57
C LEU A 65 -1.23 -8.89 8.67
N THR A 66 -0.84 -9.76 7.74
CA THR A 66 0.57 -10.09 7.54
C THR A 66 1.34 -8.89 6.96
N ASN A 67 2.61 -8.75 7.36
CA ASN A 67 3.52 -7.74 6.83
C ASN A 67 4.22 -8.22 5.52
N GLN A 68 5.17 -7.43 5.01
CA GLN A 68 5.93 -7.75 3.79
C GLN A 68 6.76 -9.04 3.86
N ALA A 69 7.06 -9.54 5.05
CA ALA A 69 7.71 -10.84 5.26
C ALA A 69 6.70 -11.97 5.50
N GLY A 70 5.42 -11.76 5.16
CA GLY A 70 4.34 -12.71 5.41
C GLY A 70 4.04 -12.92 6.89
N GLN A 71 4.46 -12.02 7.78
CA GLN A 71 4.44 -12.26 9.22
C GLN A 71 3.39 -11.44 9.96
N LEU A 72 2.80 -12.04 10.99
CA LEU A 72 2.01 -11.36 12.02
C LEU A 72 2.60 -11.68 13.40
N SER A 73 2.94 -10.65 14.16
CA SER A 73 3.43 -10.81 15.54
C SER A 73 2.32 -10.53 16.55
N LEU A 74 2.12 -11.46 17.47
CA LEU A 74 1.14 -11.39 18.57
C LEU A 74 1.86 -11.56 19.91
N ALA A 75 1.26 -11.03 20.97
CA ALA A 75 1.80 -11.21 22.32
C ALA A 75 1.80 -12.69 22.77
N THR A 76 0.77 -13.44 22.36
CA THR A 76 0.62 -14.88 22.65
C THR A 76 -0.07 -15.56 21.48
N ARG A 77 0.18 -16.85 21.28
CA ARG A 77 -0.57 -17.65 20.30
C ARG A 77 -2.04 -17.74 20.73
N PRO A 78 -3.01 -17.37 19.88
CA PRO A 78 -4.42 -17.58 20.19
C PRO A 78 -4.80 -19.07 20.14
N GLU A 79 -5.87 -19.45 20.83
CA GLU A 79 -6.44 -20.79 20.74
C GLU A 79 -7.23 -20.96 19.43
N GLY A 80 -7.30 -22.20 18.92
CA GLY A 80 -8.03 -22.54 17.69
C GLY A 80 -7.15 -22.68 16.44
N VAL A 81 -7.83 -22.99 15.34
CA VAL A 81 -7.25 -23.06 13.99
C VAL A 81 -7.02 -21.63 13.51
N ILE A 82 -5.77 -21.32 13.20
CA ILE A 82 -5.42 -20.02 12.62
C ILE A 82 -5.49 -20.18 11.11
N ALA A 83 -6.20 -19.26 10.47
CA ALA A 83 -6.36 -19.21 9.03
C ALA A 83 -5.84 -17.88 8.48
N VAL A 84 -5.38 -17.94 7.24
CA VAL A 84 -4.92 -16.80 6.46
C VAL A 84 -5.78 -16.71 5.21
N GLN A 85 -6.47 -15.59 5.03
CA GLN A 85 -7.30 -15.29 3.87
C GLN A 85 -6.58 -14.27 3.00
N THR A 86 -6.37 -14.61 1.73
CA THR A 86 -5.89 -13.65 0.74
C THR A 86 -7.04 -12.76 0.27
N LEU A 87 -6.73 -11.50 -0.02
CA LEU A 87 -7.65 -10.46 -0.46
C LEU A 87 -7.30 -10.04 -1.88
N THR A 88 -8.31 -9.98 -2.75
CA THR A 88 -8.13 -9.51 -4.13
C THR A 88 -9.07 -8.36 -4.43
N PRO A 89 -8.76 -7.49 -5.40
CA PRO A 89 -9.66 -6.41 -5.75
C PRO A 89 -10.94 -6.98 -6.38
N ASN A 90 -12.07 -6.50 -5.86
CA ASN A 90 -13.41 -7.02 -6.14
C ASN A 90 -13.65 -8.47 -5.67
N GLY A 91 -12.78 -9.01 -4.83
CA GLY A 91 -12.97 -10.32 -4.19
C GLY A 91 -14.21 -10.33 -3.29
N VAL A 92 -14.86 -11.49 -3.19
CA VAL A 92 -16.12 -11.62 -2.41
C VAL A 92 -15.84 -11.45 -0.92
N VAL A 93 -14.70 -11.96 -0.44
CA VAL A 93 -14.29 -11.81 0.95
C VAL A 93 -13.81 -10.39 1.21
N GLN A 94 -13.05 -9.78 0.30
CA GLN A 94 -12.63 -8.38 0.38
C GLN A 94 -13.84 -7.42 0.46
N GLN A 95 -14.85 -7.59 -0.40
CA GLN A 95 -16.05 -6.74 -0.36
C GLN A 95 -16.83 -6.89 0.94
N ARG A 96 -16.93 -8.12 1.45
CA ARG A 96 -17.58 -8.41 2.73
C ARG A 96 -16.82 -7.78 3.90
N LEU A 97 -15.49 -7.92 3.88
CA LEU A 97 -14.61 -7.35 4.88
C LEU A 97 -14.76 -5.83 4.93
N VAL A 98 -14.66 -5.13 3.80
CA VAL A 98 -14.78 -3.66 3.76
C VAL A 98 -16.14 -3.19 4.26
N SER A 99 -17.21 -3.97 4.01
CA SER A 99 -18.53 -3.65 4.55
C SER A 99 -18.59 -3.68 6.08
N ASP A 100 -17.75 -4.49 6.74
CA ASP A 100 -17.76 -4.66 8.20
C ASP A 100 -16.61 -3.88 8.89
N HIS A 101 -15.50 -3.74 8.16
CA HIS A 101 -14.23 -3.16 8.56
C HIS A 101 -13.72 -2.24 7.44
N PRO A 102 -14.29 -1.03 7.29
CA PRO A 102 -13.93 -0.09 6.22
C PRO A 102 -12.44 0.29 6.20
N GLU A 103 -11.73 0.13 7.32
CA GLU A 103 -10.28 0.33 7.42
C GLU A 103 -9.44 -0.58 6.52
N TYR A 104 -10.01 -1.67 5.98
CA TYR A 104 -9.35 -2.55 5.02
C TYR A 104 -9.65 -2.23 3.55
N GLU A 105 -10.33 -1.11 3.28
CA GLU A 105 -10.58 -0.66 1.91
C GLU A 105 -9.26 -0.42 1.16
N GLY A 106 -9.19 -0.88 -0.09
CA GLY A 106 -7.98 -0.76 -0.92
C GLY A 106 -6.78 -1.64 -0.49
N ILE A 107 -6.94 -2.49 0.53
CA ILE A 107 -5.90 -3.42 0.96
C ILE A 107 -6.09 -4.78 0.27
N TYR A 108 -5.05 -5.20 -0.46
CA TYR A 108 -5.03 -6.47 -1.19
C TYR A 108 -3.75 -7.24 -0.89
N THR A 109 -3.86 -8.57 -0.93
CA THR A 109 -2.74 -9.47 -0.67
C THR A 109 -1.76 -9.46 -1.82
N ILE A 110 -0.48 -9.28 -1.50
CA ILE A 110 0.64 -9.34 -2.44
C ILE A 110 1.47 -10.57 -2.11
N ASP A 111 1.67 -11.44 -3.09
CA ASP A 111 2.67 -12.51 -3.05
C ASP A 111 4.04 -11.92 -3.42
N THR A 112 5.06 -12.08 -2.57
CA THR A 112 6.40 -11.54 -2.84
C THR A 112 7.08 -12.13 -4.05
N ASP A 113 6.63 -13.30 -4.54
CA ASP A 113 7.11 -13.86 -5.80
C ASP A 113 6.66 -13.02 -7.01
N ARG A 114 5.60 -12.20 -6.83
CA ARG A 114 4.96 -11.34 -7.85
C ARG A 114 4.59 -9.95 -7.26
N PRO A 115 5.57 -9.13 -6.83
CA PRO A 115 5.29 -7.94 -6.01
C PRO A 115 4.65 -6.76 -6.76
N ALA A 116 4.46 -6.88 -8.08
CA ALA A 116 3.90 -5.84 -8.94
C ALA A 116 2.36 -5.85 -9.00
N GLN A 117 1.72 -6.89 -8.48
CA GLN A 117 0.29 -7.12 -8.62
C GLN A 117 -0.29 -7.82 -7.38
N PRO A 118 -1.58 -7.59 -7.07
CA PRO A 118 -2.28 -8.41 -6.09
C PRO A 118 -2.43 -9.84 -6.57
N MET A 119 -2.71 -10.74 -5.62
CA MET A 119 -3.14 -12.09 -5.94
C MET A 119 -4.37 -12.07 -6.87
N GLN A 120 -4.44 -13.06 -7.74
CA GLN A 120 -5.48 -13.15 -8.77
C GLN A 120 -6.77 -13.76 -8.23
N GLN A 121 -6.69 -14.53 -7.14
CA GLN A 121 -7.82 -15.20 -6.51
C GLN A 121 -7.73 -15.16 -4.97
N GLU A 122 -8.89 -15.19 -4.33
CA GLU A 122 -9.01 -15.33 -2.88
C GLU A 122 -8.86 -16.80 -2.49
N VAL A 123 -7.98 -17.08 -1.53
CA VAL A 123 -7.72 -18.43 -1.01
C VAL A 123 -7.53 -18.35 0.50
N VAL A 124 -7.95 -19.41 1.19
CA VAL A 124 -7.67 -19.60 2.61
C VAL A 124 -6.64 -20.70 2.79
N LEU A 125 -5.65 -20.45 3.63
CA LEU A 125 -4.69 -21.45 4.11
C LEU A 125 -4.77 -21.53 5.64
N LYS A 126 -4.61 -22.73 6.20
CA LYS A 126 -4.80 -22.98 7.63
C LYS A 126 -3.60 -23.63 8.28
N THR A 127 -3.52 -23.51 9.61
CA THR A 127 -2.53 -24.22 10.39
C THR A 127 -3.05 -24.71 11.73
N THR A 128 -2.38 -25.73 12.26
CA THR A 128 -2.75 -26.38 13.51
C THR A 128 -2.18 -25.63 14.73
N ALA A 129 -2.64 -26.02 15.92
CA ALA A 129 -2.18 -25.47 17.20
C ALA A 129 -0.66 -25.60 17.43
N SER A 130 -0.01 -26.58 16.80
CA SER A 130 1.41 -26.89 16.99
C SER A 130 2.35 -26.11 16.08
N SER A 131 1.83 -25.35 15.12
CA SER A 131 2.61 -24.64 14.12
C SER A 131 2.42 -23.13 14.18
N ASN A 132 3.51 -22.43 13.81
CA ASN A 132 3.57 -20.98 13.61
C ASN A 132 3.64 -20.62 12.12
N VAL A 133 3.51 -21.63 11.26
CA VAL A 133 3.57 -21.50 9.81
C VAL A 133 2.20 -21.78 9.23
N VAL A 134 1.74 -20.93 8.32
CA VAL A 134 0.56 -21.16 7.49
C VAL A 134 1.03 -21.32 6.05
N SER A 135 0.90 -22.52 5.50
CA SER A 135 1.28 -22.85 4.13
C SER A 135 0.29 -23.85 3.52
N PRO A 136 0.34 -24.11 2.21
CA PRO A 136 -0.47 -25.16 1.59
C PRO A 136 -0.25 -26.55 2.20
N LEU A 137 0.96 -26.82 2.75
CA LEU A 137 1.25 -28.07 3.43
C LEU A 137 0.58 -28.14 4.82
N THR A 138 0.60 -27.06 5.60
CA THR A 138 -0.11 -27.05 6.88
C THR A 138 -1.61 -27.05 6.69
N ASP A 139 -2.12 -26.42 5.63
CA ASP A 139 -3.52 -26.44 5.25
C ASP A 139 -3.97 -27.88 4.93
N TRP A 140 -3.16 -28.62 4.16
CA TRP A 140 -3.39 -30.03 3.90
C TRP A 140 -3.49 -30.85 5.20
N ILE A 141 -2.60 -30.61 6.17
CA ILE A 141 -2.64 -31.27 7.49
C ILE A 141 -3.95 -30.96 8.21
N VAL A 142 -4.39 -29.70 8.22
CA VAL A 142 -5.67 -29.30 8.82
C VAL A 142 -6.84 -30.04 8.16
N ILE A 143 -6.89 -30.10 6.82
CA ILE A 143 -7.97 -30.81 6.09
C ILE A 143 -7.95 -32.32 6.41
N ALA A 144 -6.77 -32.93 6.54
CA ALA A 144 -6.64 -34.33 6.92
C ALA A 144 -7.15 -34.59 8.36
N MET A 145 -6.88 -33.66 9.28
CA MET A 145 -7.39 -33.69 10.65
C MET A 145 -8.91 -33.50 10.72
N GLU A 146 -9.49 -32.60 9.92
CA GLU A 146 -10.94 -32.44 9.74
C GLU A 146 -11.60 -33.75 9.28
N SER A 147 -10.85 -34.59 8.56
CA SER A 147 -11.31 -35.92 8.12
C SER A 147 -11.11 -37.03 9.16
N GLY A 148 -10.73 -36.69 10.39
CA GLY A 148 -10.62 -37.59 11.53
C GLY A 148 -9.23 -38.17 11.78
N GLN A 149 -8.19 -37.73 11.07
CA GLN A 149 -6.81 -38.13 11.35
C GLN A 149 -6.25 -37.36 12.57
N SER A 150 -5.34 -38.00 13.31
CA SER A 150 -4.46 -37.25 14.22
C SER A 150 -3.40 -36.47 13.42
N GLU A 151 -2.84 -35.41 14.01
CA GLU A 151 -1.78 -34.61 13.37
C GLU A 151 -0.59 -35.48 12.92
N GLN A 152 -0.17 -36.44 13.75
CA GLN A 152 0.91 -37.36 13.38
C GLN A 152 0.53 -38.24 12.17
N GLN A 153 -0.69 -38.78 12.13
CA GLN A 153 -1.16 -39.58 11.00
C GLN A 153 -1.27 -38.74 9.71
N ALA A 154 -1.65 -37.48 9.83
CA ALA A 154 -1.68 -36.54 8.72
C ALA A 154 -0.26 -36.29 8.17
N ILE A 155 0.72 -36.04 9.04
CA ILE A 155 2.13 -35.86 8.63
C ILE A 155 2.67 -37.12 7.94
N GLU A 156 2.37 -38.31 8.49
CA GLU A 156 2.78 -39.59 7.90
C GLU A 156 2.12 -39.81 6.53
N SER A 157 0.83 -39.45 6.40
CA SER A 157 0.08 -39.56 5.14
C SER A 157 0.62 -38.60 4.07
N LEU A 158 0.90 -37.35 4.45
CA LEU A 158 1.52 -36.36 3.56
C LEU A 158 2.90 -36.83 3.08
N THR A 159 3.75 -37.26 4.01
CA THR A 159 5.10 -37.80 3.72
C THR A 159 5.02 -38.99 2.75
N THR A 160 4.02 -39.86 2.94
CA THR A 160 3.79 -41.01 2.04
C THR A 160 3.35 -40.55 0.66
N ALA A 161 2.44 -39.59 0.57
CA ALA A 161 1.92 -39.07 -0.70
C ALA A 161 2.99 -38.33 -1.51
N LEU A 162 3.90 -37.60 -0.85
CA LEU A 162 5.03 -36.94 -1.51
C LEU A 162 6.19 -37.90 -1.84
N GLY A 163 6.17 -39.14 -1.32
CA GLY A 163 7.25 -40.11 -1.53
C GLY A 163 8.59 -39.74 -0.88
N LYS A 164 8.63 -38.68 -0.07
CA LYS A 164 9.85 -38.18 0.60
C LYS A 164 9.54 -37.61 1.98
N PRO A 165 10.47 -37.69 2.94
CA PRO A 165 10.33 -37.02 4.24
C PRO A 165 10.11 -35.52 4.05
N VAL A 166 9.06 -34.98 4.67
CA VAL A 166 8.75 -33.55 4.66
C VAL A 166 8.42 -33.08 6.08
N SER A 167 8.84 -31.87 6.42
CA SER A 167 8.33 -31.16 7.59
C SER A 167 7.34 -30.11 7.11
N PRO A 168 6.01 -30.31 7.25
CA PRO A 168 5.02 -29.35 6.78
C PRO A 168 5.06 -28.02 7.54
N PHE A 169 5.75 -27.97 8.68
CA PHE A 169 5.83 -26.81 9.58
C PHE A 169 7.09 -25.96 9.36
N ASP A 170 7.98 -26.37 8.45
CA ASP A 170 9.19 -25.62 8.14
C ASP A 170 8.90 -24.46 7.18
N ASN A 171 9.66 -23.38 7.30
CA ASN A 171 9.69 -22.30 6.32
C ASN A 171 10.66 -22.69 5.19
N TYR A 172 10.13 -23.16 4.05
CA TYR A 172 10.93 -23.57 2.90
C TYR A 172 11.36 -22.42 1.97
N LEU A 173 11.05 -21.15 2.30
CA LEU A 173 11.49 -20.00 1.50
C LEU A 173 12.83 -19.43 1.96
N SER A 174 13.24 -19.65 3.21
CA SER A 174 14.45 -19.03 3.76
C SER A 174 15.08 -19.83 4.89
N GLY A 175 16.36 -19.54 5.18
CA GLY A 175 17.10 -20.15 6.28
C GLY A 175 17.66 -21.52 5.93
N ASN A 176 17.81 -22.38 6.94
CA ASN A 176 18.40 -23.72 6.76
C ASN A 176 17.43 -24.74 6.15
N THR A 177 16.15 -24.37 6.00
CA THR A 177 15.07 -25.21 5.50
C THR A 177 14.62 -24.81 4.10
N THR A 178 15.33 -23.88 3.43
CA THR A 178 15.02 -23.48 2.06
C THR A 178 14.99 -24.68 1.12
N ASP A 179 13.90 -24.81 0.35
CA ASP A 179 13.66 -25.93 -0.56
C ASP A 179 12.79 -25.45 -1.75
N SER A 180 13.42 -25.26 -2.90
CA SER A 180 12.75 -24.84 -4.15
C SER A 180 11.68 -25.81 -4.62
N GLU A 181 11.85 -27.10 -4.34
CA GLU A 181 10.88 -28.12 -4.74
C GLU A 181 9.59 -28.00 -3.92
N LEU A 182 9.73 -27.84 -2.60
CA LEU A 182 8.59 -27.59 -1.71
C LEU A 182 7.96 -26.22 -1.97
N HIS A 183 8.75 -25.21 -2.35
CA HIS A 183 8.23 -23.91 -2.77
C HIS A 183 7.36 -24.04 -4.03
N LYS A 184 7.86 -24.70 -5.08
CA LYS A 184 7.07 -24.93 -6.30
C LYS A 184 5.82 -25.77 -6.02
N LEU A 185 5.94 -26.81 -5.18
CA LEU A 185 4.79 -27.61 -4.75
C LEU A 185 3.73 -26.73 -4.08
N ALA A 186 4.13 -25.83 -3.19
CA ALA A 186 3.22 -24.92 -2.52
C ALA A 186 2.50 -23.98 -3.49
N GLN A 187 3.23 -23.37 -4.42
CA GLN A 187 2.64 -22.53 -5.48
C GLN A 187 1.58 -23.30 -6.28
N ILE A 188 1.90 -24.53 -6.71
CA ILE A 188 0.95 -25.39 -7.44
C ILE A 188 -0.28 -25.71 -6.58
N LEU A 189 -0.09 -26.03 -5.30
CA LEU A 189 -1.20 -26.36 -4.39
C LEU A 189 -2.10 -25.15 -4.13
N THR A 190 -1.55 -23.95 -3.95
CA THR A 190 -2.35 -22.74 -3.76
C THR A 190 -3.17 -22.42 -5.00
N GLU A 191 -2.54 -22.33 -6.18
CA GLU A 191 -3.24 -22.01 -7.42
C GLU A 191 -4.24 -23.12 -7.78
N THR A 192 -3.94 -24.39 -7.48
CA THR A 192 -4.91 -25.48 -7.60
C THR A 192 -6.09 -25.29 -6.66
N LYS A 193 -5.87 -24.94 -5.39
CA LYS A 193 -6.96 -24.73 -4.43
C LYS A 193 -7.86 -23.57 -4.85
N ALA A 194 -7.27 -22.47 -5.33
CA ALA A 194 -7.99 -21.28 -5.74
C ALA A 194 -8.84 -21.50 -7.01
N ASN A 195 -8.38 -22.38 -7.92
CA ASN A 195 -9.07 -22.69 -9.17
C ASN A 195 -10.11 -23.82 -9.10
N ASN A 196 -10.39 -24.38 -7.92
CA ASN A 196 -11.34 -25.48 -7.75
C ASN A 196 -12.36 -25.20 -6.64
N ASP A 197 -13.50 -25.89 -6.69
CA ASP A 197 -14.44 -25.91 -5.57
C ASP A 197 -13.77 -26.47 -4.31
N ILE A 198 -13.96 -25.79 -3.18
CA ILE A 198 -13.30 -26.13 -1.91
C ILE A 198 -13.68 -27.53 -1.43
N ALA A 199 -14.95 -27.93 -1.59
CA ALA A 199 -15.39 -29.26 -1.15
C ALA A 199 -14.76 -30.36 -2.03
N GLN A 200 -14.69 -30.14 -3.34
CA GLN A 200 -13.99 -31.06 -4.27
C GLN A 200 -12.49 -31.13 -3.97
N TYR A 201 -11.84 -30.00 -3.71
CA TYR A 201 -10.43 -29.96 -3.32
C TYR A 201 -10.18 -30.77 -2.03
N LYS A 202 -10.98 -30.53 -0.98
CA LYS A 202 -10.88 -31.26 0.30
C LYS A 202 -11.09 -32.77 0.12
N GLN A 203 -12.05 -33.17 -0.72
CA GLN A 203 -12.33 -34.58 -1.03
C GLN A 203 -11.17 -35.27 -1.75
N ASN A 204 -10.47 -34.55 -2.63
CA ASN A 204 -9.43 -35.09 -3.49
C ASN A 204 -8.00 -34.79 -3.00
N ARG A 205 -7.83 -34.27 -1.78
CA ARG A 205 -6.55 -33.76 -1.26
C ARG A 205 -5.35 -34.70 -1.45
N ASP A 206 -5.54 -36.02 -1.29
CA ASP A 206 -4.45 -37.01 -1.37
C ASP A 206 -4.01 -37.19 -2.83
N ALA A 207 -4.98 -37.24 -3.76
CA ALA A 207 -4.72 -37.33 -5.18
C ALA A 207 -4.13 -36.02 -5.73
N VAL A 208 -4.62 -34.87 -5.24
CA VAL A 208 -4.11 -33.55 -5.61
C VAL A 208 -2.66 -33.39 -5.19
N VAL A 209 -2.30 -33.69 -3.94
CA VAL A 209 -0.91 -33.51 -3.48
C VAL A 209 0.07 -34.46 -4.19
N THR A 210 -0.36 -35.70 -4.46
CA THR A 210 0.43 -36.65 -5.27
C THR A 210 0.63 -36.13 -6.68
N LYS A 211 -0.44 -35.65 -7.32
CA LYS A 211 -0.37 -35.12 -8.69
C LYS A 211 0.45 -33.83 -8.78
N ALA A 212 0.40 -32.99 -7.75
CA ALA A 212 1.21 -31.79 -7.67
C ALA A 212 2.70 -32.15 -7.55
N GLN A 213 3.06 -33.14 -6.74
CA GLN A 213 4.43 -33.67 -6.70
C GLN A 213 4.88 -34.23 -8.06
N ASP A 214 4.03 -35.00 -8.76
CA ASP A 214 4.35 -35.48 -10.12
C ASP A 214 4.66 -34.32 -11.09
N LEU A 215 3.94 -33.19 -10.97
CA LEU A 215 4.18 -32.00 -11.78
C LEU A 215 5.51 -31.33 -11.43
N VAL A 216 5.84 -31.25 -10.14
CA VAL A 216 7.14 -30.74 -9.69
C VAL A 216 8.28 -31.62 -10.20
N ASP A 217 8.16 -32.94 -10.11
CA ASP A 217 9.15 -33.88 -10.65
C ASP A 217 9.32 -33.73 -12.16
N THR A 218 8.22 -33.46 -12.88
CA THR A 218 8.22 -33.17 -14.32
C THR A 218 8.96 -31.88 -14.63
N ILE A 219 8.73 -30.81 -13.85
CA ILE A 219 9.42 -29.52 -13.99
C ILE A 219 10.92 -29.70 -13.78
N ILE A 220 11.35 -30.41 -12.72
CA ILE A 220 12.76 -30.65 -12.42
C ILE A 220 13.44 -31.48 -13.53
N SER A 221 12.71 -32.42 -14.12
CA SER A 221 13.25 -33.33 -15.13
C SER A 221 13.31 -32.72 -16.54
N ASP A 222 12.53 -31.66 -16.83
CA ASP A 222 12.53 -30.98 -18.12
C ASP A 222 13.62 -29.89 -18.16
N PRO A 223 14.65 -30.00 -19.03
CA PRO A 223 15.73 -29.02 -19.10
C PRO A 223 15.30 -27.63 -19.62
N ASN A 224 14.05 -27.47 -20.08
CA ASN A 224 13.53 -26.18 -20.54
C ASN A 224 12.67 -25.48 -19.48
N LEU A 225 12.41 -26.13 -18.35
CA LEU A 225 11.66 -25.56 -17.23
C LEU A 225 12.61 -25.27 -16.08
N ASP A 226 12.23 -24.31 -15.26
CA ASP A 226 12.97 -23.89 -14.08
C ASP A 226 12.02 -23.99 -12.87
N VAL A 227 12.41 -24.77 -11.86
CA VAL A 227 11.64 -24.95 -10.64
C VAL A 227 11.50 -23.64 -9.86
N ASP A 228 12.45 -22.71 -10.02
CA ASP A 228 12.42 -21.39 -9.37
C ASP A 228 11.66 -20.34 -10.19
N ASN A 229 11.13 -20.67 -11.37
CA ASN A 229 10.36 -19.72 -12.16
C ASN A 229 9.01 -19.43 -11.49
N SER A 230 8.87 -18.26 -10.86
CA SER A 230 7.66 -17.84 -10.15
C SER A 230 6.45 -17.56 -11.04
N HIS A 231 6.63 -17.49 -12.37
CA HIS A 231 5.54 -17.23 -13.31
C HIS A 231 4.99 -18.51 -13.92
N TYR A 232 5.77 -19.60 -13.97
CA TYR A 232 5.28 -20.89 -14.43
C TYR A 232 4.72 -21.70 -13.26
N ILE A 233 3.38 -21.76 -13.17
CA ILE A 233 2.67 -22.50 -12.13
C ILE A 233 1.56 -23.31 -12.80
N PRO A 234 1.81 -24.59 -13.13
CA PRO A 234 0.75 -25.45 -13.64
C PRO A 234 -0.31 -25.67 -12.57
N THR A 235 -1.56 -25.81 -12.99
CA THR A 235 -2.70 -26.05 -12.09
C THR A 235 -3.28 -27.43 -12.32
N ILE A 236 -3.97 -27.95 -11.30
CA ILE A 236 -4.72 -29.21 -11.39
C ILE A 236 -6.21 -28.86 -11.41
N GLU A 237 -6.93 -29.34 -12.41
CA GLU A 237 -8.38 -29.24 -12.48
C GLU A 237 -9.01 -30.52 -11.95
N ILE A 238 -10.05 -30.36 -11.12
CA ILE A 238 -10.84 -31.45 -10.54
C ILE A 238 -12.20 -31.46 -11.22
N ALA A 239 -12.41 -32.44 -12.09
CA ALA A 239 -13.70 -32.61 -12.75
C ALA A 239 -14.79 -33.04 -11.76
N LEU A 240 -16.07 -32.92 -12.16
CA LEU A 240 -17.22 -33.31 -11.34
C LEU A 240 -17.24 -34.80 -10.95
N ASP A 241 -16.58 -35.65 -11.74
CA ASP A 241 -16.41 -37.08 -11.46
C ASP A 241 -15.16 -37.40 -10.63
N ASN A 242 -14.50 -36.36 -10.09
CA ASN A 242 -13.25 -36.42 -9.33
C ASN A 242 -12.03 -36.89 -10.15
N THR A 243 -12.09 -36.86 -11.47
CA THR A 243 -10.89 -37.03 -12.30
C THR A 243 -10.02 -35.78 -12.26
N LEU A 244 -8.69 -35.98 -12.20
CA LEU A 244 -7.70 -34.91 -12.14
C LEU A 244 -7.02 -34.77 -13.50
N SER A 245 -6.94 -33.54 -14.00
CA SER A 245 -6.16 -33.17 -15.18
C SER A 245 -5.20 -32.04 -14.83
N SER A 246 -4.05 -31.98 -15.50
CA SER A 246 -3.08 -30.89 -15.35
C SER A 246 -3.23 -29.89 -16.48
N LYS A 247 -3.18 -28.60 -16.15
CA LYS A 247 -3.12 -27.49 -17.10
C LYS A 247 -1.77 -26.79 -16.94
N SER A 248 -1.02 -26.71 -18.03
CA SER A 248 0.21 -25.90 -18.08
C SER A 248 -0.18 -24.44 -18.18
N ASN A 249 0.33 -23.61 -17.26
CA ASN A 249 -0.03 -22.20 -17.15
C ASN A 249 1.19 -21.36 -16.77
N HIS A 250 1.41 -20.26 -17.50
CA HIS A 250 2.22 -19.14 -17.10
C HIS A 250 1.30 -18.02 -16.63
N LEU A 251 1.37 -17.68 -15.36
CA LEU A 251 0.55 -16.60 -14.82
C LEU A 251 0.87 -15.29 -15.52
N ILE A 252 -0.18 -14.56 -15.85
CA ILE A 252 -0.09 -13.19 -16.32
C ILE A 252 0.58 -12.30 -15.26
N VAL A 253 1.58 -11.56 -15.69
CA VAL A 253 2.38 -10.68 -14.85
C VAL A 253 2.30 -9.22 -15.25
N VAL A 254 2.37 -8.34 -14.26
CA VAL A 254 2.48 -6.90 -14.42
C VAL A 254 3.95 -6.50 -14.51
N ASN A 255 4.34 -5.88 -15.63
CA ASN A 255 5.68 -5.39 -15.83
C ASN A 255 5.95 -4.16 -14.95
N GLN A 256 6.84 -4.29 -13.96
CA GLN A 256 7.14 -3.23 -12.99
C GLN A 256 7.69 -1.94 -13.62
N HIS A 257 8.44 -2.04 -14.71
CA HIS A 257 9.03 -0.85 -15.34
C HIS A 257 7.98 -0.02 -16.10
N VAL A 258 6.98 -0.69 -16.68
CA VAL A 258 5.83 -0.05 -17.31
C VAL A 258 4.89 0.49 -16.23
N ALA A 259 4.53 -0.33 -15.24
CA ALA A 259 3.69 0.08 -14.11
C ALA A 259 4.28 1.30 -13.37
N GLY A 260 5.58 1.31 -13.10
CA GLY A 260 6.25 2.45 -12.49
C GLY A 260 6.23 3.71 -13.36
N ALA A 261 6.25 3.59 -14.69
CA ALA A 261 6.13 4.73 -15.60
C ALA A 261 4.69 5.29 -15.65
N VAL A 262 3.69 4.40 -15.64
CA VAL A 262 2.28 4.78 -15.52
C VAL A 262 2.05 5.50 -14.20
N GLN A 263 2.50 4.93 -13.07
CA GLN A 263 2.36 5.55 -11.76
C GLN A 263 3.09 6.88 -11.66
N GLN A 264 4.30 7.01 -12.22
CA GLN A 264 5.04 8.27 -12.25
C GLN A 264 4.27 9.35 -13.02
N THR A 265 3.63 8.99 -14.13
CA THR A 265 2.81 9.92 -14.90
C THR A 265 1.62 10.37 -14.05
N LEU A 266 0.85 9.43 -13.48
CA LEU A 266 -0.30 9.71 -12.62
C LEU A 266 0.05 10.60 -11.42
N SER A 267 1.16 10.31 -10.74
CA SER A 267 1.60 11.06 -9.56
C SER A 267 2.06 12.48 -9.89
N SER A 268 2.32 12.78 -11.16
CA SER A 268 2.70 14.12 -11.63
C SER A 268 1.49 14.97 -12.06
N LEU A 269 0.31 14.37 -12.16
CA LEU A 269 -0.90 15.07 -12.57
C LEU A 269 -1.51 15.85 -11.41
N MET A 270 -1.97 17.06 -11.70
CA MET A 270 -2.91 17.77 -10.84
C MET A 270 -4.31 17.56 -11.40
N ILE A 271 -5.02 16.56 -10.88
CA ILE A 271 -6.40 16.28 -11.28
C ILE A 271 -7.32 17.17 -10.45
N ASN A 272 -7.51 18.39 -10.93
CA ASN A 272 -8.34 19.42 -10.32
C ASN A 272 -9.37 19.98 -11.31
N ASP A 273 -10.09 21.04 -10.95
CA ASP A 273 -11.12 21.63 -11.81
C ASP A 273 -10.57 22.19 -13.15
N SER A 274 -9.25 22.33 -13.29
CA SER A 274 -8.57 22.72 -14.54
C SER A 274 -8.02 21.53 -15.35
N PHE A 275 -8.17 20.30 -14.85
CA PHE A 275 -7.70 19.10 -15.53
C PHE A 275 -8.45 18.91 -16.85
N SER A 276 -7.71 18.87 -17.97
CA SER A 276 -8.29 18.68 -19.31
C SER A 276 -8.18 17.25 -19.83
N GLY A 277 -7.58 16.35 -19.05
CA GLY A 277 -7.30 14.97 -19.42
C GLY A 277 -5.83 14.67 -19.68
N VAL A 278 -5.53 13.37 -19.78
CA VAL A 278 -4.21 12.80 -20.05
C VAL A 278 -4.36 11.51 -20.84
N THR A 279 -3.36 11.20 -21.67
CA THR A 279 -3.19 9.88 -22.29
C THR A 279 -1.89 9.29 -21.78
N ILE A 280 -1.95 8.09 -21.21
CA ILE A 280 -0.82 7.40 -20.60
C ILE A 280 -0.56 6.10 -21.37
N PRO A 281 0.59 5.96 -22.03
CA PRO A 281 0.96 4.71 -22.69
C PRO A 281 1.05 3.56 -21.68
N LEU A 282 0.48 2.41 -22.02
CA LEU A 282 0.64 1.16 -21.25
C LEU A 282 1.76 0.29 -21.82
N THR A 283 2.70 0.92 -22.51
CA THR A 283 3.88 0.31 -23.09
C THR A 283 5.11 1.19 -22.83
N LYS A 284 6.28 0.57 -22.76
CA LYS A 284 7.55 1.25 -22.58
C LYS A 284 8.66 0.52 -23.34
N SER A 285 9.49 1.27 -24.06
CA SER A 285 10.70 0.71 -24.68
C SER A 285 11.76 0.47 -23.60
N ILE A 286 12.15 -0.78 -23.41
CA ILE A 286 13.17 -1.24 -22.47
C ILE A 286 14.24 -1.95 -23.29
N ASP A 287 15.47 -1.43 -23.28
CA ASP A 287 16.58 -1.95 -24.07
C ASP A 287 16.28 -2.11 -25.58
N GLY A 288 15.44 -1.22 -26.11
CA GLY A 288 15.02 -1.23 -27.52
C GLY A 288 13.88 -2.20 -27.83
N ILE A 289 13.27 -2.83 -26.83
CA ILE A 289 12.12 -3.73 -26.96
C ILE A 289 10.90 -3.04 -26.35
N ASP A 290 9.84 -2.89 -27.13
CA ASP A 290 8.56 -2.38 -26.63
C ASP A 290 7.93 -3.43 -25.72
N THR A 291 7.81 -3.07 -24.45
CA THR A 291 7.31 -3.94 -23.38
C THR A 291 5.96 -3.43 -22.92
N GLU A 292 4.98 -4.34 -22.81
CA GLU A 292 3.61 -4.02 -22.41
C GLU A 292 3.43 -4.11 -20.89
N LEU A 293 2.36 -3.47 -20.38
CA LEU A 293 2.05 -3.50 -18.95
C LEU A 293 1.79 -4.92 -18.44
N PHE A 294 1.08 -5.74 -19.22
CA PHE A 294 0.80 -7.13 -18.89
C PHE A 294 1.59 -8.05 -19.82
N GLN A 295 2.10 -9.14 -19.27
CA GLN A 295 2.82 -10.17 -20.02
C GLN A 295 2.32 -11.53 -19.59
N ASP A 296 2.02 -12.38 -20.55
CA ASP A 296 1.63 -13.77 -20.33
C ASP A 296 2.37 -14.60 -21.39
N ALA A 297 3.15 -15.59 -20.95
CA ALA A 297 3.98 -16.39 -21.85
C ALA A 297 3.18 -17.44 -22.63
N ASP A 298 1.94 -17.72 -22.22
CA ASP A 298 1.01 -18.60 -22.92
C ASP A 298 0.21 -17.84 -24.00
N GLN A 299 0.25 -16.50 -23.98
CA GLN A 299 -0.41 -15.65 -24.97
C GLN A 299 0.55 -15.15 -26.07
N THR A 300 0.03 -15.02 -27.28
CA THR A 300 0.76 -14.43 -28.41
C THR A 300 0.10 -13.14 -28.86
N GLY A 301 0.91 -12.12 -29.17
CA GLY A 301 0.43 -10.80 -29.57
C GLY A 301 0.32 -9.82 -28.40
N SER A 302 -0.39 -8.72 -28.64
CA SER A 302 -0.54 -7.62 -27.69
C SER A 302 -1.66 -7.90 -26.69
N ILE A 303 -1.36 -7.79 -25.40
CA ILE A 303 -2.35 -7.94 -24.32
C ILE A 303 -2.92 -6.56 -24.02
N VAL A 304 -4.13 -6.31 -24.50
CA VAL A 304 -4.83 -5.05 -24.26
C VAL A 304 -5.65 -5.18 -22.97
N PRO A 305 -5.34 -4.41 -21.91
CA PRO A 305 -6.11 -4.48 -20.68
C PRO A 305 -7.47 -3.81 -20.83
N SER A 306 -8.32 -4.06 -19.84
CA SER A 306 -9.62 -3.40 -19.65
C SER A 306 -9.68 -2.72 -18.29
N LEU A 307 -10.58 -1.75 -18.13
CA LEU A 307 -10.76 -1.01 -16.88
C LEU A 307 -11.83 -1.68 -16.01
N ALA A 308 -11.44 -2.22 -14.86
CA ALA A 308 -12.32 -2.98 -13.97
C ALA A 308 -13.29 -2.09 -13.17
N ASN A 309 -12.91 -0.84 -12.87
CA ASN A 309 -13.67 0.06 -12.00
C ASN A 309 -14.06 1.39 -12.68
N SER A 310 -14.36 1.35 -13.98
CA SER A 310 -14.78 2.53 -14.76
C SER A 310 -15.98 3.27 -14.17
N ALA A 311 -16.97 2.54 -13.64
CA ALA A 311 -18.16 3.13 -13.02
C ALA A 311 -17.83 3.91 -11.73
N GLU A 312 -16.89 3.41 -10.93
CA GLU A 312 -16.42 4.06 -9.72
C GLU A 312 -15.73 5.38 -10.05
N LEU A 313 -14.78 5.38 -10.99
CA LEU A 313 -14.08 6.58 -11.44
C LEU A 313 -15.04 7.61 -12.03
N SER A 314 -16.06 7.16 -12.78
CA SER A 314 -17.11 8.04 -13.32
C SER A 314 -17.92 8.72 -12.22
N ALA A 315 -18.23 8.02 -11.12
CA ALA A 315 -18.87 8.62 -9.96
C ALA A 315 -18.01 9.70 -9.27
N LYS A 316 -16.70 9.73 -9.52
CA LYS A 316 -15.76 10.75 -9.01
C LYS A 316 -15.44 11.87 -10.01
N GLY A 317 -16.13 11.89 -11.15
CA GLY A 317 -15.97 12.93 -12.17
C GLY A 317 -14.98 12.61 -13.29
N LEU A 318 -14.44 11.38 -13.34
CA LEU A 318 -13.47 10.96 -14.34
C LEU A 318 -14.07 9.95 -15.33
N ASN A 319 -13.87 10.19 -16.61
CA ASN A 319 -14.01 9.19 -17.66
C ASN A 319 -12.63 8.60 -17.96
N ALA A 320 -12.41 7.36 -17.57
CA ALA A 320 -11.20 6.60 -17.87
C ALA A 320 -11.53 5.47 -18.86
N VAL A 321 -10.75 5.35 -19.93
CA VAL A 321 -10.95 4.36 -21.01
C VAL A 321 -9.62 3.87 -21.57
N ILE A 322 -9.62 2.66 -22.16
CA ILE A 322 -8.48 2.14 -22.91
C ILE A 322 -8.72 2.40 -24.40
N VAL A 323 -7.85 3.19 -25.01
CA VAL A 323 -7.90 3.54 -26.43
C VAL A 323 -6.54 3.28 -27.06
N ALA A 324 -6.51 2.43 -28.09
CA ALA A 324 -5.29 2.09 -28.83
C ALA A 324 -4.11 1.65 -27.92
N GLY A 325 -4.39 0.90 -26.85
CA GLY A 325 -3.36 0.41 -25.92
C GLY A 325 -2.84 1.45 -24.93
N ALA A 326 -3.48 2.63 -24.83
CA ALA A 326 -3.18 3.65 -23.84
C ALA A 326 -4.38 3.87 -22.91
N LEU A 327 -4.10 4.27 -21.67
CA LEU A 327 -5.11 4.73 -20.71
C LEU A 327 -5.37 6.22 -20.95
N GLU A 328 -6.59 6.57 -21.36
CA GLU A 328 -7.05 7.95 -21.44
C GLU A 328 -7.92 8.27 -20.23
N ILE A 329 -7.60 9.36 -19.53
CA ILE A 329 -8.37 9.86 -18.39
C ILE A 329 -8.79 11.28 -18.74
N THR A 330 -10.07 11.58 -18.64
CA THR A 330 -10.67 12.88 -18.95
C THR A 330 -11.73 13.22 -17.90
N PRO A 331 -12.05 14.50 -17.65
CA PRO A 331 -13.27 14.83 -16.90
C PRO A 331 -14.50 14.35 -17.66
N ASN A 332 -15.49 13.79 -16.96
CA ASN A 332 -16.74 13.32 -17.58
C ASN A 332 -17.86 14.39 -17.61
N GLY A 333 -17.58 15.59 -17.09
CA GLY A 333 -18.53 16.70 -17.02
C GLY A 333 -19.36 16.76 -15.72
N THR A 334 -19.23 15.80 -14.80
CA THR A 334 -19.69 15.95 -13.41
C THR A 334 -18.59 16.60 -12.55
N SER A 335 -18.97 17.12 -11.39
CA SER A 335 -18.00 17.70 -10.44
C SER A 335 -17.02 16.63 -9.96
N LEU A 336 -15.74 16.98 -9.96
CA LEU A 336 -14.70 16.14 -9.38
C LEU A 336 -14.93 15.98 -7.88
N VAL A 337 -14.75 14.77 -7.37
CA VAL A 337 -14.84 14.48 -5.94
C VAL A 337 -13.43 14.27 -5.41
N SER A 338 -12.98 15.15 -4.52
CA SER A 338 -11.62 15.05 -3.96
C SER A 338 -11.44 13.75 -3.16
N GLY A 339 -10.22 13.22 -3.17
CA GLY A 339 -9.88 12.00 -2.46
C GLY A 339 -8.80 11.18 -3.16
N GLU A 340 -8.42 10.09 -2.51
CA GLU A 340 -7.56 9.06 -3.07
C GLU A 340 -8.44 7.94 -3.64
N TYR A 341 -8.16 7.57 -4.89
CA TYR A 341 -8.85 6.51 -5.61
C TYR A 341 -7.84 5.60 -6.26
N GLN A 342 -8.35 4.55 -6.90
CA GLN A 342 -7.54 3.59 -7.59
C GLN A 342 -8.03 3.43 -9.02
N ILE A 343 -7.11 3.33 -9.98
CA ILE A 343 -7.40 2.86 -11.33
C ILE A 343 -7.05 1.38 -11.34
N ASN A 344 -8.03 0.53 -11.63
CA ASN A 344 -7.86 -0.91 -11.70
C ASN A 344 -7.89 -1.38 -13.17
N LEU A 345 -6.73 -1.72 -13.71
CA LEU A 345 -6.62 -2.36 -15.01
C LEU A 345 -6.56 -3.87 -14.84
N GLN A 346 -7.31 -4.61 -15.66
CA GLN A 346 -7.30 -6.07 -15.66
C GLN A 346 -7.00 -6.64 -17.05
N ALA A 347 -6.33 -7.78 -17.09
CA ALA A 347 -6.10 -8.58 -18.30
C ALA A 347 -6.34 -10.06 -18.02
N SER A 348 -6.79 -10.82 -19.01
CA SER A 348 -7.07 -12.26 -18.87
C SER A 348 -5.77 -13.05 -18.76
N ASP A 349 -5.75 -13.99 -17.82
CA ASP A 349 -4.74 -15.05 -17.70
C ASP A 349 -5.21 -16.27 -18.50
N LEU A 350 -4.43 -16.71 -19.49
CA LEU A 350 -4.79 -17.85 -20.32
C LEU A 350 -3.79 -18.98 -20.14
N ASP A 351 -4.28 -20.21 -20.00
CA ASP A 351 -3.41 -21.39 -20.02
C ASP A 351 -2.79 -21.61 -21.41
N SER A 352 -1.78 -22.49 -21.47
CA SER A 352 -1.13 -22.90 -22.72
C SER A 352 -2.07 -23.47 -23.80
N GLY A 353 -3.29 -23.85 -23.44
CA GLY A 353 -4.37 -24.28 -24.35
C GLY A 353 -5.26 -23.13 -24.85
N GLY A 354 -5.02 -21.90 -24.39
CA GLY A 354 -5.81 -20.71 -24.69
C GLY A 354 -7.10 -20.57 -23.87
N ASN A 355 -7.24 -21.33 -22.78
CA ASN A 355 -8.42 -21.25 -21.92
C ASN A 355 -8.21 -20.22 -20.81
N LEU A 356 -9.26 -19.45 -20.51
CA LEU A 356 -9.25 -18.51 -19.39
C LEU A 356 -9.08 -19.24 -18.07
N VAL A 357 -8.05 -18.89 -17.31
CA VAL A 357 -7.83 -19.35 -15.94
C VAL A 357 -8.38 -18.31 -14.96
N THR A 358 -7.91 -17.06 -15.06
CA THR A 358 -8.31 -15.97 -14.18
C THR A 358 -8.01 -14.60 -14.82
N HIS A 359 -7.92 -13.53 -14.03
CA HIS A 359 -7.49 -12.21 -14.47
C HIS A 359 -6.37 -11.66 -13.58
N GLY A 360 -5.30 -11.17 -14.22
CA GLY A 360 -4.29 -10.34 -13.57
C GLY A 360 -4.77 -8.90 -13.45
N GLN A 361 -4.32 -8.20 -12.40
CA GLN A 361 -4.71 -6.82 -12.15
C GLN A 361 -3.49 -5.93 -11.89
N ALA A 362 -3.52 -4.71 -12.42
CA ALA A 362 -2.57 -3.64 -12.16
C ALA A 362 -3.33 -2.47 -11.52
N LEU A 363 -2.89 -2.07 -10.34
CA LEU A 363 -3.56 -1.09 -9.51
C LEU A 363 -2.73 0.19 -9.45
N PHE A 364 -3.33 1.31 -9.82
CA PHE A 364 -2.66 2.61 -9.81
C PHE A 364 -3.39 3.60 -8.92
N PRO A 365 -2.82 3.97 -7.75
CA PRO A 365 -3.34 5.08 -6.95
C PRO A 365 -3.38 6.37 -7.75
N VAL A 366 -4.49 7.10 -7.61
CA VAL A 366 -4.72 8.41 -8.23
C VAL A 366 -5.38 9.34 -7.22
N THR A 367 -4.87 10.56 -7.11
CA THR A 367 -5.43 11.59 -6.22
C THR A 367 -6.19 12.61 -7.05
N ILE A 368 -7.42 12.92 -6.62
CA ILE A 368 -8.21 14.02 -7.17
C ILE A 368 -8.23 15.14 -6.14
N GLN A 369 -7.87 16.35 -6.57
CA GLN A 369 -7.83 17.58 -5.76
C GLN A 369 -8.78 18.61 -6.40
N ALA A 370 -10.07 18.47 -6.18
CA ALA A 370 -11.04 19.42 -6.72
C ALA A 370 -11.00 20.73 -5.91
N ALA A 371 -10.80 21.88 -6.56
CA ALA A 371 -10.65 23.16 -5.86
C ALA A 371 -11.93 23.54 -5.10
N SER A 372 -13.09 23.05 -5.54
CA SER A 372 -14.36 23.18 -4.82
C SER A 372 -14.41 22.56 -3.41
N ASN A 373 -13.45 21.68 -3.06
CA ASN A 373 -13.34 21.05 -1.73
C ASN A 373 -11.96 21.23 -1.06
N ASN A 374 -11.06 22.05 -1.62
CA ASN A 374 -9.78 22.38 -0.98
C ASN A 374 -10.04 23.25 0.26
N GLN A 375 -9.31 23.03 1.33
CA GLN A 375 -9.38 23.89 2.52
C GLN A 375 -8.18 24.81 2.56
N LEU A 376 -8.38 26.06 2.98
CA LEU A 376 -7.25 26.95 3.24
C LEU A 376 -6.33 26.33 4.32
N PRO A 377 -5.02 26.61 4.29
CA PRO A 377 -4.11 26.17 5.34
C PRO A 377 -4.61 26.59 6.73
N ILE A 378 -4.39 25.77 7.74
CA ILE A 378 -4.82 26.03 9.12
C ILE A 378 -3.60 26.43 9.95
N ALA A 379 -3.75 27.46 10.77
CA ALA A 379 -2.72 27.87 11.73
C ALA A 379 -2.70 26.92 12.95
N ASP A 380 -1.51 26.55 13.42
CA ASP A 380 -1.37 25.86 14.70
C ASP A 380 -1.48 26.88 15.85
N ASP A 381 -2.56 26.78 16.62
CA ASP A 381 -2.83 27.68 17.74
C ASP A 381 -1.77 27.61 18.84
N LYS A 382 -1.18 26.43 19.10
CA LYS A 382 -0.15 26.26 20.13
C LYS A 382 1.17 26.90 19.69
N VAL A 383 1.55 26.71 18.43
CA VAL A 383 2.73 27.37 17.85
C VAL A 383 2.51 28.88 17.85
N SER A 384 1.36 29.35 17.38
CA SER A 384 1.00 30.78 17.39
C SER A 384 1.11 31.41 18.78
N GLN A 385 0.56 30.75 19.81
CA GLN A 385 0.66 31.19 21.21
C GLN A 385 2.11 31.18 21.73
N SER A 386 2.89 30.15 21.37
CA SER A 386 4.29 30.06 21.74
C SER A 386 5.10 31.22 21.15
N LEU A 387 4.89 31.55 19.87
CA LEU A 387 5.52 32.69 19.21
C LEU A 387 5.13 34.02 19.86
N GLN A 388 3.85 34.22 20.16
CA GLN A 388 3.40 35.41 20.88
C GLN A 388 4.03 35.51 22.28
N GLY A 389 4.17 34.37 22.97
CA GLY A 389 4.83 34.28 24.27
C GLY A 389 6.30 34.70 24.20
N GLN A 390 7.04 34.22 23.21
CA GLN A 390 8.44 34.60 22.96
C GLN A 390 8.58 36.11 22.74
N ILE A 391 7.74 36.70 21.87
CA ILE A 391 7.74 38.15 21.64
C ILE A 391 7.51 38.91 22.95
N THR A 392 6.51 38.49 23.73
CA THR A 392 6.14 39.18 24.98
C THR A 392 7.22 39.08 26.06
N ALA A 393 7.94 37.96 26.11
CA ALA A 393 8.96 37.72 27.12
C ALA A 393 10.31 38.36 26.77
N ASP A 394 10.70 38.29 25.50
CA ASP A 394 12.10 38.51 25.10
C ASP A 394 12.32 39.84 24.39
N TRP A 395 11.27 40.45 23.82
CA TRP A 395 11.43 41.62 22.96
C TRP A 395 11.01 42.90 23.67
N SER A 396 11.80 43.96 23.46
CA SER A 396 11.49 45.32 23.89
C SER A 396 12.05 46.30 22.87
N PHE A 397 11.30 47.36 22.55
CA PHE A 397 11.72 48.38 21.58
C PHE A 397 11.96 49.72 22.26
N GLN A 398 13.09 50.35 21.92
CA GLN A 398 13.48 51.68 22.39
C GLN A 398 13.93 52.55 21.24
N VAL A 399 13.59 53.84 21.30
CA VAL A 399 14.04 54.84 20.32
C VAL A 399 15.56 54.89 20.29
N GLY A 400 16.13 54.78 19.08
CA GLY A 400 17.58 54.83 18.85
C GLY A 400 18.33 53.52 19.10
N THR A 401 17.67 52.47 19.62
CA THR A 401 18.29 51.16 19.88
C THR A 401 18.05 50.21 18.71
N PRO A 402 19.10 49.65 18.06
CA PRO A 402 18.92 48.73 16.95
C PRO A 402 18.18 47.45 17.35
N VAL A 403 17.18 47.07 16.56
CA VAL A 403 16.55 45.75 16.64
C VAL A 403 17.50 44.75 15.99
N SER A 404 18.05 43.86 16.80
CA SER A 404 19.00 42.83 16.39
C SER A 404 18.71 41.51 17.10
N ASN A 405 18.94 40.39 16.42
CA ASN A 405 18.72 39.02 16.93
C ASN A 405 17.29 38.68 17.35
N MET A 406 16.29 39.35 16.77
CA MET A 406 14.88 39.06 17.03
C MET A 406 14.33 38.18 15.91
N THR A 407 14.32 36.87 16.15
CA THR A 407 13.92 35.85 15.18
C THR A 407 12.83 34.94 15.73
N LEU A 408 11.94 34.49 14.87
CA LEU A 408 10.89 33.52 15.17
C LEU A 408 11.00 32.33 14.21
N ASP A 409 10.94 31.11 14.74
CA ASP A 409 10.81 29.88 13.94
C ASP A 409 9.33 29.65 13.64
N ILE A 410 8.97 29.74 12.36
CA ILE A 410 7.60 29.62 11.87
C ILE A 410 7.38 28.33 11.07
N SER A 411 8.34 27.39 11.09
CA SER A 411 8.35 26.20 10.25
C SER A 411 7.10 25.33 10.38
N ASN A 412 6.50 25.30 11.57
CA ASN A 412 5.30 24.51 11.89
C ASN A 412 4.09 25.40 12.22
N LEU A 413 4.11 26.67 11.83
CA LEU A 413 3.04 27.60 12.15
C LEU A 413 1.75 27.28 11.39
N PHE A 414 1.85 26.69 10.20
CA PHE A 414 0.71 26.35 9.37
C PHE A 414 0.81 24.90 8.90
N ASN A 415 -0.35 24.25 8.80
CA ASN A 415 -0.49 22.97 8.15
C ASN A 415 -1.63 23.03 7.15
N ASP A 416 -1.44 22.43 5.99
CA ASP A 416 -2.50 22.29 5.00
C ASP A 416 -3.25 20.97 5.23
N PRO A 417 -4.60 20.96 5.32
CA PRO A 417 -5.36 19.74 5.55
C PRO A 417 -5.17 18.69 4.46
N GLU A 418 -4.94 19.13 3.23
CA GLU A 418 -4.70 18.28 2.06
C GLU A 418 -3.21 18.02 1.79
N GLY A 419 -2.31 18.61 2.60
CA GLY A 419 -0.87 18.50 2.44
C GLY A 419 -0.31 19.34 1.29
N ASP A 420 -1.06 20.33 0.83
CA ASP A 420 -0.65 21.19 -0.28
C ASP A 420 0.57 22.04 0.07
N LYS A 421 1.30 22.40 -0.99
CA LYS A 421 2.48 23.26 -0.83
C LYS A 421 2.06 24.68 -0.46
N LEU A 422 2.41 25.07 0.75
CA LEU A 422 2.20 26.41 1.28
C LEU A 422 2.92 27.48 0.46
N LYS A 423 2.20 28.58 0.25
CA LYS A 423 2.67 29.82 -0.36
C LYS A 423 2.55 30.95 0.64
N PHE A 424 3.68 31.48 1.06
CA PHE A 424 3.71 32.65 1.92
C PHE A 424 3.53 33.93 1.10
N GLY A 425 2.98 34.97 1.74
CA GLY A 425 3.06 36.33 1.23
C GLY A 425 4.51 36.73 0.95
N THR A 426 4.75 37.68 0.05
CA THR A 426 6.13 38.08 -0.32
C THR A 426 6.93 38.60 0.88
N ARG A 427 6.26 39.22 1.85
CA ARG A 427 6.82 39.68 3.12
C ARG A 427 5.76 39.59 4.22
N PRO A 428 6.15 39.45 5.49
CA PRO A 428 5.21 39.65 6.59
C PRO A 428 4.71 41.10 6.59
N ARG A 429 3.45 41.30 6.95
CA ARG A 429 2.86 42.65 6.99
C ARG A 429 3.08 43.26 8.35
N LEU A 430 3.78 44.40 8.41
CA LEU A 430 3.88 45.21 9.62
C LEU A 430 2.81 46.29 9.63
N SER A 431 2.31 46.58 10.83
CA SER A 431 1.56 47.80 11.07
C SER A 431 2.34 49.03 10.57
N TYR A 432 1.67 49.88 9.79
CA TYR A 432 2.30 50.97 9.04
C TYR A 432 3.13 51.91 9.93
N HIS A 433 2.64 52.18 11.14
CA HIS A 433 3.29 53.11 12.06
C HIS A 433 4.57 52.52 12.70
N TYR A 434 4.74 51.20 12.76
CA TYR A 434 6.02 50.56 13.15
C TYR A 434 7.02 50.59 11.98
N LEU A 435 6.54 50.35 10.76
CA LEU A 435 7.34 50.44 9.55
C LEU A 435 7.92 51.86 9.37
N GLU A 436 7.08 52.90 9.49
CA GLU A 436 7.53 54.30 9.41
C GLU A 436 8.54 54.69 10.50
N ARG A 437 8.49 54.00 11.64
CA ARG A 437 9.44 54.22 12.75
C ARG A 437 10.75 53.46 12.53
N GLY A 438 10.92 52.77 11.42
CA GLY A 438 12.18 52.14 11.05
C GLY A 438 12.33 50.71 11.53
N ILE A 439 11.22 50.02 11.87
CA ILE A 439 11.20 48.56 12.04
C ILE A 439 10.94 47.90 10.68
N ASP A 440 11.70 46.86 10.36
CA ASP A 440 11.49 46.02 9.19
C ASP A 440 11.41 44.54 9.58
N VAL A 441 10.77 43.75 8.73
CA VAL A 441 10.63 42.30 8.88
C VAL A 441 10.80 41.58 7.55
N ALA A 442 11.49 40.44 7.58
CA ALA A 442 11.66 39.58 6.41
C ALA A 442 11.57 38.09 6.77
N TYR A 443 11.15 37.29 5.81
CA TYR A 443 11.29 35.82 5.84
C TYR A 443 12.72 35.41 5.48
N SER A 444 13.15 34.25 5.98
CA SER A 444 14.24 33.48 5.40
C SER A 444 13.85 32.97 4.00
N ALA A 445 14.85 32.55 3.21
CA ALA A 445 14.62 32.12 1.83
C ALA A 445 13.71 30.88 1.70
N ASP A 446 13.64 30.06 2.74
CA ASP A 446 12.82 28.86 2.86
C ASP A 446 11.52 29.08 3.66
N PHE A 447 11.26 30.32 4.11
CA PHE A 447 10.10 30.67 4.94
C PHE A 447 10.00 29.93 6.27
N SER A 448 11.09 29.35 6.77
CA SER A 448 11.14 28.69 8.10
C SER A 448 11.31 29.69 9.24
N THR A 449 11.91 30.85 8.97
CA THR A 449 12.27 31.84 9.98
C THR A 449 11.80 33.22 9.56
N LEU A 450 11.38 34.01 10.56
CA LEU A 450 11.09 35.43 10.40
C LEU A 450 12.09 36.23 11.24
N THR A 451 12.65 37.30 10.67
CA THR A 451 13.64 38.17 11.35
C THR A 451 13.17 39.62 11.35
N LEU A 452 13.18 40.26 12.53
CA LEU A 452 12.99 41.70 12.67
C LEU A 452 14.35 42.42 12.65
N SER A 453 14.35 43.63 12.09
CA SER A 453 15.53 44.48 12.03
C SER A 453 15.14 45.97 12.04
N GLY A 454 16.15 46.84 12.12
CA GLY A 454 15.98 48.29 12.00
C GLY A 454 16.38 49.05 13.26
N THR A 455 16.05 50.33 13.34
CA THR A 455 16.33 51.18 14.49
C THR A 455 15.18 52.16 14.69
N PRO A 456 14.38 52.01 15.75
CA PRO A 456 13.23 52.86 16.00
C PRO A 456 13.59 54.35 16.07
N THR A 457 12.84 55.21 15.37
CA THR A 457 13.08 56.65 15.33
C THR A 457 12.09 57.48 16.15
N GLY A 458 11.04 56.85 16.69
CA GLY A 458 10.04 57.51 17.53
C GLY A 458 9.12 56.50 18.22
N THR A 459 8.34 56.96 19.20
CA THR A 459 7.46 56.10 20.01
C THR A 459 6.19 55.67 19.29
N ALA A 460 5.73 54.44 19.51
CA ALA A 460 4.48 53.87 18.99
C ALA A 460 3.94 52.82 19.96
N SER A 461 2.62 52.61 19.92
CA SER A 461 1.94 51.53 20.63
C SER A 461 1.13 50.67 19.67
N ASP A 462 0.70 49.50 20.13
CA ASP A 462 -0.26 48.64 19.43
C ASP A 462 0.24 48.13 18.06
N GLY A 463 1.53 47.78 18.00
CA GLY A 463 2.13 47.23 16.79
C GLY A 463 1.68 45.80 16.53
N THR A 464 1.45 45.48 15.26
CA THR A 464 1.20 44.10 14.83
C THR A 464 2.07 43.72 13.65
N MET A 465 2.27 42.41 13.54
CA MET A 465 2.90 41.73 12.43
C MET A 465 2.03 40.55 12.00
N SER A 466 1.68 40.50 10.71
CA SER A 466 0.86 39.42 10.14
C SER A 466 1.70 38.53 9.23
N ILE A 467 1.50 37.22 9.37
CA ILE A 467 2.07 36.18 8.52
C ILE A 467 0.92 35.59 7.72
N ASP A 468 0.98 35.70 6.39
CA ASP A 468 -0.06 35.25 5.47
C ASP A 468 0.40 34.02 4.70
N VAL A 469 -0.45 32.99 4.64
CA VAL A 469 -0.23 31.78 3.84
C VAL A 469 -1.49 31.39 3.03
N GLN A 470 -1.29 30.78 1.87
CA GLN A 470 -2.32 30.12 1.05
C GLN A 470 -1.76 28.81 0.44
N ASP A 471 -2.58 28.05 -0.27
CA ASP A 471 -2.26 26.71 -0.79
C ASP A 471 -2.10 26.62 -2.33
N HIS A 472 -2.23 27.73 -3.07
CA HIS A 472 -2.27 27.81 -4.55
C HIS A 472 -3.57 27.33 -5.21
N PHE A 473 -4.54 26.82 -4.46
CA PHE A 473 -5.82 26.36 -4.99
C PHE A 473 -6.93 27.41 -4.85
N HIS A 474 -6.80 28.31 -3.87
CA HIS A 474 -7.75 29.38 -3.59
C HIS A 474 -7.51 30.68 -4.39
N GLY A 475 -8.57 31.49 -4.51
CA GLY A 475 -8.58 32.72 -5.31
C GLY A 475 -7.70 33.83 -4.72
N TYR A 476 -7.40 34.86 -5.53
CA TYR A 476 -6.67 36.04 -5.06
C TYR A 476 -7.39 36.70 -3.86
N GLY A 477 -6.74 36.67 -2.68
CA GLY A 477 -7.22 37.36 -1.48
C GLY A 477 -7.70 36.42 -0.36
N GLU A 478 -7.72 35.11 -0.61
CA GLU A 478 -8.04 34.10 0.40
C GLU A 478 -6.73 33.62 1.05
N TRP A 479 -6.47 34.12 2.26
CA TRP A 479 -5.25 33.85 3.03
C TRP A 479 -5.63 33.42 4.43
N THR A 480 -4.89 32.45 4.96
CA THR A 480 -4.83 32.21 6.40
C THR A 480 -3.78 33.15 6.98
N THR A 481 -4.20 33.94 7.96
CA THR A 481 -3.36 34.97 8.58
C THR A 481 -3.20 34.69 10.06
N VAL A 482 -1.94 34.61 10.51
CA VAL A 482 -1.60 34.72 11.94
C VAL A 482 -1.12 36.13 12.22
N GLU A 483 -1.76 36.81 13.18
CA GLU A 483 -1.33 38.13 13.64
C GLU A 483 -0.66 38.03 15.01
N LEU A 484 0.56 38.57 15.11
CA LEU A 484 1.36 38.65 16.33
C LEU A 484 1.49 40.12 16.76
N LYS A 485 1.24 40.38 18.04
CA LYS A 485 1.41 41.69 18.66
C LYS A 485 2.88 41.94 18.98
N LEU A 486 3.34 43.14 18.68
CA LEU A 486 4.69 43.63 18.95
C LEU A 486 4.72 44.49 20.22
N PRO A 487 5.88 44.58 20.92
CA PRO A 487 6.05 45.47 22.05
C PRO A 487 5.96 46.94 21.64
N ASP A 488 5.48 47.80 22.55
CA ASP A 488 5.51 49.25 22.36
C ASP A 488 6.95 49.76 22.13
N ILE A 489 7.08 50.74 21.24
CA ILE A 489 8.32 51.49 21.07
C ILE A 489 8.34 52.61 22.12
N THR A 490 9.20 52.44 23.11
CA THR A 490 9.36 53.37 24.24
C THR A 490 10.56 54.30 24.05
N GLN A 491 10.65 55.35 24.88
CA GLN A 491 11.76 56.31 24.86
C GLN A 491 13.09 55.66 25.22
#